data_AF-G2QPE1-F1
#
_entry.id   AF-G2QPE1-F1
#
_cell.length_a   1.000
_cell.length_b   1.000
_cell.length_c   1.000
_cell.angle_alpha   90.00
_cell.angle_beta   90.00
_cell.angle_gamma   90.00
#
_symmetry.space_group_name_H-M   'P 1'
#
loop_
_entity.id
_entity.type
_entity.pdbx_description
1 polymer ?
#
loop_
_entity_poly.entity_id
_entity_poly.type
_entity_poly.pdbx_seq_one_letter_code
_entity_poly.pdbx_strand_id
1 'polypeptide(L)'
;MRLSGIIVAALAGRALGHGDHGSGSQRPVVDENASWMQKHMAEEHHAADFDAASFFALHDFDGDGSWDGEEILRTYGLMDESNKHVTEDRKAEIVGVITKLLDTNRDGVVSRDEFVHVIEVEGKTLPDMGTGPGHHGDDEYEYEIHHWEK
;
A
#
# COMPACT_ATOMS: atom_id res chain seq x y z
N MET A 1 34.09 41.91 -38.60
CA MET A 1 33.58 40.79 -39.43
C MET A 1 34.50 39.59 -39.30
N ARG A 2 34.08 38.54 -38.58
CA ARG A 2 34.18 37.13 -38.99
C ARG A 2 33.13 36.35 -38.20
N LEU A 3 32.06 35.94 -38.91
CA LEU A 3 31.12 34.93 -38.43
C LEU A 3 31.86 33.58 -38.38
N SER A 4 31.58 32.77 -37.38
CA SER A 4 31.75 31.33 -37.46
C SER A 4 30.58 30.70 -36.72
N GLY A 5 29.76 30.00 -37.48
CA GLY A 5 28.51 29.41 -37.04
C GLY A 5 28.60 27.90 -36.84
N ILE A 6 27.73 27.45 -35.94
CA ILE A 6 26.86 26.25 -35.92
C ILE A 6 27.50 24.85 -36.11
N ILE A 7 27.19 23.92 -35.19
CA ILE A 7 26.37 22.68 -35.38
C ILE A 7 26.65 21.67 -34.23
N VAL A 8 25.73 21.56 -33.27
CA VAL A 8 24.74 20.47 -32.99
C VAL A 8 25.29 19.28 -32.21
N ALA A 9 24.67 19.01 -31.06
CA ALA A 9 24.19 17.67 -30.68
C ALA A 9 23.15 17.80 -29.56
N ALA A 10 21.89 18.05 -29.92
CA ALA A 10 20.77 17.83 -29.00
C ALA A 10 20.49 16.31 -28.98
N LEU A 11 20.90 15.64 -27.91
CA LEU A 11 20.50 14.27 -27.61
C LEU A 11 19.05 14.28 -27.13
N ALA A 12 18.11 14.12 -28.06
CA ALA A 12 16.75 13.75 -27.72
C ALA A 12 16.74 12.28 -27.27
N GLY A 13 16.85 12.05 -25.96
CA GLY A 13 16.59 10.75 -25.36
C GLY A 13 15.15 10.37 -25.62
N ARG A 14 14.93 9.40 -26.51
CA ARG A 14 13.62 8.75 -26.64
C ARG A 14 13.46 7.82 -25.44
N ALA A 15 12.76 8.29 -24.41
CA ALA A 15 12.17 7.40 -23.43
C ALA A 15 11.10 6.58 -24.14
N LEU A 16 11.45 5.36 -24.53
CA LEU A 16 10.50 4.31 -24.87
C LEU A 16 10.00 3.74 -23.55
N GLY A 17 8.97 4.37 -22.98
CA GLY A 17 8.12 3.70 -22.01
C GLY A 17 7.24 2.72 -22.78
N HIS A 18 7.40 1.43 -22.51
CA HIS A 18 6.54 0.40 -23.08
C HIS A 18 5.10 0.60 -22.59
N GLY A 19 4.21 1.00 -23.50
CA GLY A 19 2.78 0.76 -23.33
C GLY A 19 2.51 -0.70 -23.69
N ASP A 20 2.41 -1.55 -22.67
CA ASP A 20 1.79 -2.86 -22.81
C ASP A 20 0.35 -2.73 -22.34
N HIS A 21 -0.56 -2.67 -23.31
CA HIS A 21 -2.00 -2.77 -23.07
C HIS A 21 -2.43 -4.14 -23.60
N GLY A 22 -2.56 -5.10 -22.69
CA GLY A 22 -2.90 -6.47 -23.05
C GLY A 22 -3.43 -7.28 -21.88
N SER A 23 -4.76 -7.36 -21.81
CA SER A 23 -5.58 -8.27 -20.99
C SER A 23 -5.67 -7.93 -19.51
N GLY A 24 -6.91 -7.87 -19.01
CA GLY A 24 -7.22 -7.63 -17.61
C GLY A 24 -6.33 -8.44 -16.66
N SER A 25 -5.60 -7.73 -15.80
CA SER A 25 -4.80 -8.30 -14.72
C SER A 25 -5.70 -9.17 -13.86
N GLN A 26 -5.63 -10.49 -13.98
CA GLN A 26 -6.30 -11.37 -13.03
C GLN A 26 -5.59 -11.23 -11.68
N ARG A 27 -6.33 -10.99 -10.59
CA ARG A 27 -5.79 -10.98 -9.24
C ARG A 27 -4.92 -12.22 -8.97
N PRO A 28 -3.76 -12.06 -8.31
CA PRO A 28 -2.94 -13.20 -7.92
C PRO A 28 -3.74 -14.22 -7.11
N VAL A 29 -3.52 -15.52 -7.37
CA VAL A 29 -4.09 -16.60 -6.55
C VAL A 29 -3.28 -16.70 -5.25
N VAL A 30 -3.92 -16.48 -4.11
CA VAL A 30 -3.31 -16.53 -2.78
C VAL A 30 -3.76 -17.78 -2.03
N ASP A 31 -2.85 -18.39 -1.24
CA ASP A 31 -3.15 -19.54 -0.37
C ASP A 31 -4.22 -19.19 0.67
N GLU A 32 -5.11 -20.12 1.00
CA GLU A 32 -6.17 -19.90 1.99
C GLU A 32 -5.62 -19.55 3.39
N ASN A 33 -4.42 -20.04 3.72
CA ASN A 33 -3.71 -19.83 4.97
C ASN A 33 -2.68 -18.68 4.90
N ALA A 34 -2.64 -17.95 3.78
CA ALA A 34 -1.77 -16.78 3.66
C ALA A 34 -2.12 -15.71 4.71
N SER A 35 -1.13 -14.88 5.05
CA SER A 35 -1.33 -13.79 6.00
C SER A 35 -2.32 -12.76 5.48
N TRP A 36 -2.88 -11.97 6.39
CA TRP A 36 -3.74 -10.85 6.01
C TRP A 36 -3.02 -9.89 5.05
N MET A 37 -1.73 -9.59 5.29
CA MET A 37 -0.94 -8.74 4.39
C MET A 37 -0.84 -9.31 2.98
N GLN A 38 -0.64 -10.62 2.84
CA GLN A 38 -0.55 -11.27 1.53
C GLN A 38 -1.87 -11.22 0.76
N LYS A 39 -2.98 -11.47 1.47
CA LYS A 39 -4.32 -11.37 0.89
C LYS A 39 -4.64 -9.93 0.49
N HIS A 40 -4.36 -8.97 1.38
CA HIS A 40 -4.51 -7.55 1.14
C HIS A 40 -3.76 -7.08 -0.12
N MET A 41 -2.47 -7.40 -0.23
CA MET A 41 -1.66 -6.98 -1.39
C MET A 41 -2.14 -7.60 -2.70
N ALA A 42 -2.63 -8.84 -2.68
CA ALA A 42 -3.16 -9.47 -3.89
C ALA A 42 -4.53 -8.93 -4.28
N GLU A 43 -5.40 -8.66 -3.30
CA GLU A 43 -6.78 -8.22 -3.52
C GLU A 43 -6.85 -6.73 -3.89
N GLU A 44 -6.09 -5.88 -3.20
CA GLU A 44 -6.14 -4.41 -3.37
C GLU A 44 -5.09 -3.87 -4.33
N HIS A 45 -3.89 -4.48 -4.34
CA HIS A 45 -2.75 -3.96 -5.11
C HIS A 45 -2.33 -4.88 -6.27
N HIS A 46 -3.04 -6.00 -6.48
CA HIS A 46 -2.74 -7.03 -7.48
C HIS A 46 -1.27 -7.50 -7.44
N ALA A 47 -0.65 -7.45 -6.26
CA ALA A 47 0.75 -7.77 -6.05
C ALA A 47 0.89 -9.16 -5.41
N ALA A 48 1.55 -10.08 -6.12
CA ALA A 48 1.86 -11.42 -5.61
C ALA A 48 3.09 -11.43 -4.68
N ASP A 49 4.05 -10.53 -4.94
CA ASP A 49 5.31 -10.40 -4.23
C ASP A 49 5.50 -8.94 -3.77
N PHE A 50 5.90 -8.76 -2.52
CA PHE A 50 6.23 -7.47 -1.91
C PHE A 50 7.21 -7.69 -0.75
N ASP A 51 7.93 -6.64 -0.38
CA ASP A 51 8.74 -6.59 0.85
C ASP A 51 8.08 -5.69 1.90
N ALA A 52 8.56 -5.71 3.15
CA ALA A 52 7.92 -4.91 4.20
C ALA A 52 8.05 -3.40 3.94
N ALA A 53 9.13 -2.99 3.28
CA ALA A 53 9.39 -1.59 2.93
C ALA A 53 8.38 -1.04 1.91
N SER A 54 8.05 -1.82 0.88
CA SER A 54 7.08 -1.47 -0.16
C SER A 54 5.66 -1.51 0.40
N PHE A 55 5.32 -2.47 1.26
CA PHE A 55 4.07 -2.45 2.00
C PHE A 55 3.94 -1.17 2.84
N PHE A 56 4.97 -0.80 3.60
CA PHE A 56 4.97 0.43 4.39
C PHE A 56 4.72 1.66 3.51
N ALA A 57 5.53 1.82 2.46
CA ALA A 57 5.48 3.00 1.59
C ALA A 57 4.17 3.15 0.80
N LEU A 58 3.49 2.04 0.49
CA LEU A 58 2.19 2.09 -0.19
C LEU A 58 1.04 2.59 0.69
N HIS A 59 1.18 2.48 2.01
CA HIS A 59 0.13 2.89 2.96
C HIS A 59 0.57 4.00 3.93
N ASP A 60 1.73 4.60 3.67
CA ASP A 60 2.09 5.93 4.15
C ASP A 60 1.36 6.94 3.26
N PHE A 61 0.12 7.24 3.63
CA PHE A 61 -0.85 7.87 2.71
C PHE A 61 -0.60 9.36 2.52
N ASP A 62 -0.02 10.01 3.52
CA ASP A 62 0.35 11.43 3.42
C ASP A 62 1.83 11.65 3.10
N GLY A 63 2.64 10.59 3.12
CA GLY A 63 4.04 10.58 2.72
C GLY A 63 4.96 11.21 3.75
N ASP A 64 4.57 11.24 5.03
CA ASP A 64 5.36 11.82 6.11
C ASP A 64 6.43 10.86 6.66
N GLY A 65 6.40 9.60 6.23
CA GLY A 65 7.37 8.57 6.60
C GLY A 65 7.04 7.83 7.89
N SER A 66 5.84 8.01 8.44
CA SER A 66 5.32 7.32 9.60
C SER A 66 3.92 6.79 9.35
N TRP A 67 3.47 5.80 10.12
CA TRP A 67 2.05 5.48 10.21
C TRP A 67 1.49 5.97 11.54
N ASP A 68 0.47 6.80 11.46
CA ASP A 68 -0.35 7.17 12.61
C ASP A 68 -1.61 6.30 12.74
N GLY A 69 -2.49 6.67 13.67
CA GLY A 69 -3.74 5.95 13.87
C GLY A 69 -4.68 6.03 12.66
N GLU A 70 -4.70 7.12 11.92
CA GLU A 70 -5.54 7.30 10.73
C GLU A 70 -5.06 6.39 9.60
N GLU A 71 -3.75 6.29 9.37
CA GLU A 71 -3.18 5.42 8.34
C GLU A 71 -3.36 3.94 8.66
N ILE A 72 -3.30 3.56 9.94
CA ILE A 72 -3.71 2.22 10.39
C ILE A 72 -5.18 1.96 10.06
N LEU A 73 -6.08 2.88 10.42
CA LEU A 73 -7.51 2.71 10.14
C LEU A 73 -7.77 2.62 8.64
N ARG A 74 -7.11 3.47 7.85
CA ARG A 74 -7.21 3.48 6.40
C ARG A 74 -6.72 2.17 5.83
N THR A 75 -5.54 1.68 6.18
CA THR A 75 -4.98 0.39 5.73
C THR A 75 -5.91 -0.79 6.00
N TYR A 76 -6.64 -0.79 7.11
CA TYR A 76 -7.65 -1.82 7.44
C TYR A 76 -9.03 -1.57 6.83
N GLY A 77 -9.16 -0.57 5.95
CA GLY A 77 -10.39 -0.19 5.26
C GLY A 77 -11.50 0.31 6.17
N LEU A 78 -11.16 0.84 7.35
CA LEU A 78 -12.12 1.26 8.38
C LEU A 78 -12.69 2.66 8.16
N MET A 79 -12.20 3.34 7.13
CA MET A 79 -12.72 4.61 6.63
C MET A 79 -13.69 4.42 5.46
N ASP A 80 -13.74 3.21 4.87
CA ASP A 80 -14.65 2.89 3.77
C ASP A 80 -16.11 2.68 4.23
N GLU A 81 -17.06 2.95 3.34
CA GLU A 81 -18.50 2.80 3.57
C GLU A 81 -18.93 1.36 3.89
N SER A 82 -18.21 0.35 3.40
CA SER A 82 -18.47 -1.06 3.72
C SER A 82 -18.26 -1.35 5.22
N ASN A 83 -17.36 -0.62 5.87
CA ASN A 83 -17.01 -0.78 7.28
C ASN A 83 -17.64 0.27 8.20
N LYS A 84 -18.61 1.07 7.73
CA LYS A 84 -19.34 2.04 8.59
C LYS A 84 -20.06 1.44 9.79
N HIS A 85 -20.28 0.13 9.78
CA HIS A 85 -20.89 -0.62 10.87
C HIS A 85 -19.91 -0.89 12.03
N VAL A 86 -18.60 -0.73 11.81
CA VAL A 86 -17.56 -0.86 12.82
C VAL A 86 -17.60 0.37 13.74
N THR A 87 -17.73 0.13 15.04
CA THR A 87 -17.84 1.21 16.04
C THR A 87 -16.50 1.92 16.27
N GLU A 88 -16.55 3.17 16.73
CA GLU A 88 -15.36 3.95 17.07
C GLU A 88 -14.51 3.28 18.17
N ASP A 89 -15.15 2.64 19.16
CA ASP A 89 -14.44 1.86 20.18
C ASP A 89 -13.65 0.69 19.57
N ARG A 90 -14.22 0.01 18.55
CA ARG A 90 -13.54 -1.09 17.86
C ARG A 90 -12.40 -0.57 16.98
N LYS A 91 -12.57 0.58 16.33
CA LYS A 91 -11.50 1.27 15.58
C LYS A 91 -10.33 1.63 16.51
N ALA A 92 -10.62 2.23 17.66
CA ALA A 92 -9.60 2.57 18.66
C ALA A 92 -8.88 1.33 19.23
N GLU A 93 -9.60 0.23 19.45
CA GLU A 93 -9.00 -1.06 19.83
C GLU A 93 -8.02 -1.56 18.76
N ILE A 94 -8.43 -1.54 17.48
CA ILE A 94 -7.59 -1.96 16.36
C ILE A 94 -6.31 -1.13 16.29
N VAL A 95 -6.42 0.20 16.30
CA VAL A 95 -5.24 1.10 16.34
C VAL A 95 -4.33 0.73 17.51
N GLY A 96 -4.89 0.58 18.72
CA GLY A 96 -4.10 0.22 19.90
C GLY A 96 -3.38 -1.13 19.78
N VAL A 97 -3.99 -2.14 19.16
CA VAL A 97 -3.36 -3.45 18.91
C VAL A 97 -2.21 -3.32 17.91
N ILE A 98 -2.43 -2.60 16.80
CA ILE A 98 -1.44 -2.46 15.72
C ILE A 98 -0.27 -1.57 16.15
N THR A 99 -0.53 -0.41 16.76
CA THR A 99 0.53 0.45 17.31
C THR A 99 1.36 -0.32 18.34
N LYS A 100 0.72 -1.05 19.27
CA LYS A 100 1.47 -1.85 20.26
C LYS A 100 2.36 -2.95 19.64
N LEU A 101 1.96 -3.48 18.48
CA LEU A 101 2.73 -4.48 17.74
C LEU A 101 3.96 -3.85 17.07
N LEU A 102 3.82 -2.64 16.52
CA LEU A 102 4.77 -2.03 15.60
C LEU A 102 5.63 -0.92 16.23
N ASP A 103 5.05 -0.03 17.04
CA ASP A 103 5.71 1.11 17.69
C ASP A 103 6.59 0.62 18.86
N THR A 104 7.84 0.33 18.55
CA THR A 104 8.80 -0.25 19.50
C THR A 104 9.39 0.81 20.42
N ASN A 105 9.52 2.04 19.92
CA ASN A 105 10.12 3.16 20.64
C ASN A 105 9.10 3.91 21.54
N ARG A 106 7.81 3.71 21.29
CA ARG A 106 6.64 4.28 21.98
C ARG A 106 6.47 5.79 21.82
N ASP A 107 6.77 6.32 20.64
CA ASP A 107 6.55 7.72 20.31
C ASP A 107 5.14 8.01 19.78
N GLY A 108 4.33 6.97 19.57
CA GLY A 108 2.93 7.07 19.19
C GLY A 108 2.68 6.99 17.69
N VAL A 109 3.73 6.87 16.88
CA VAL A 109 3.65 6.59 15.45
C VAL A 109 4.50 5.35 15.12
N VAL A 110 4.38 4.82 13.92
CA VAL A 110 5.19 3.69 13.47
C VAL A 110 6.10 4.17 12.36
N SER A 111 7.41 4.15 12.60
CA SER A 111 8.37 4.45 11.55
C SER A 111 8.56 3.27 10.58
N ARG A 112 9.03 3.55 9.36
CA ARG A 112 9.41 2.51 8.39
C ARG A 112 10.37 1.48 8.98
N ASP A 113 11.37 1.92 9.74
CA ASP A 113 12.39 1.03 10.31
C ASP A 113 11.80 0.08 11.35
N GLU A 114 10.85 0.54 12.15
CA GLU A 114 10.12 -0.30 13.11
C GLU A 114 9.23 -1.31 12.40
N PHE A 115 8.48 -0.86 11.39
CA PHE A 115 7.66 -1.75 10.58
C PHE A 115 8.49 -2.87 9.95
N VAL A 116 9.57 -2.51 9.23
CA VAL A 116 10.47 -3.48 8.59
C VAL A 116 11.11 -4.42 9.61
N HIS A 117 11.55 -3.89 10.76
CA HIS A 117 12.11 -4.72 11.82
C HIS A 117 11.11 -5.78 12.31
N VAL A 118 9.89 -5.38 12.64
CA VAL A 118 8.87 -6.28 13.17
C VAL A 118 8.47 -7.36 12.14
N ILE A 119 8.34 -7.00 10.87
CA ILE A 119 7.91 -7.94 9.84
C ILE A 119 9.06 -8.86 9.40
N GLU A 120 10.23 -8.32 9.06
CA GLU A 120 11.31 -9.08 8.42
C GLU A 120 12.31 -9.67 9.42
N VAL A 121 12.59 -8.97 10.53
CA VAL A 121 13.58 -9.42 11.53
C VAL A 121 12.92 -10.28 12.60
N GLU A 122 11.76 -9.86 13.13
CA GLU A 122 11.02 -10.66 14.11
C GLU A 122 10.12 -11.72 13.47
N GLY A 123 9.88 -11.64 12.14
CA GLY A 123 9.07 -12.61 11.41
C GLY A 123 7.57 -12.53 11.73
N LYS A 124 7.07 -11.38 12.16
CA LYS A 124 5.65 -11.16 12.43
C LYS A 124 4.90 -10.73 11.17
N THR A 125 3.57 -10.72 11.26
CA THR A 125 2.68 -10.17 10.23
C THR A 125 1.65 -9.27 10.90
N LEU A 126 1.04 -8.37 10.12
CA LEU A 126 -0.17 -7.69 10.55
C LEU A 126 -1.29 -8.73 10.77
N PRO A 127 -2.01 -8.67 11.91
CA PRO A 127 -3.08 -9.61 12.23
C PRO A 127 -4.34 -9.33 11.40
N ASP A 128 -5.06 -10.39 11.03
CA ASP A 128 -6.43 -10.23 10.51
C ASP A 128 -7.36 -9.77 11.65
N MET A 129 -7.94 -8.58 11.51
CA MET A 129 -8.82 -7.98 12.52
C MET A 129 -10.30 -8.31 12.29
N GLY A 130 -10.62 -9.12 11.28
CA GLY A 130 -11.97 -9.52 10.90
C GLY A 130 -12.78 -8.41 10.24
N THR A 131 -12.10 -7.43 9.62
CA THR A 131 -12.71 -6.23 9.01
C THR A 131 -12.73 -6.29 7.48
N GLY A 132 -12.41 -7.45 6.92
CA GLY A 132 -12.31 -7.68 5.49
C GLY A 132 -10.91 -7.46 4.94
N PRO A 133 -10.79 -7.30 3.61
CA PRO A 133 -9.50 -7.23 2.94
C PRO A 133 -8.75 -5.94 3.19
N GLY A 134 -9.42 -4.89 3.69
CA GLY A 134 -8.80 -3.59 3.97
C GLY A 134 -8.90 -2.59 2.82
N HIS A 135 -10.02 -2.57 2.10
CA HIS A 135 -10.30 -1.60 1.03
C HIS A 135 -10.07 -0.16 1.51
N HIS A 136 -9.05 0.50 0.95
CA HIS A 136 -8.57 1.80 1.45
C HIS A 136 -8.53 2.92 0.41
N GLY A 137 -9.08 2.63 -0.77
CA GLY A 137 -9.71 3.57 -1.69
C GLY A 137 -8.81 4.64 -2.29
N ASP A 138 -8.77 4.65 -3.63
CA ASP A 138 -9.02 5.84 -4.43
C ASP A 138 -10.26 5.57 -5.33
N ASP A 139 -11.28 6.43 -5.21
CA ASP A 139 -12.59 6.28 -5.89
C ASP A 139 -12.49 6.10 -7.43
N GLU A 140 -11.36 6.49 -8.03
CA GLU A 140 -11.12 6.42 -9.46
C GLU A 140 -10.61 5.02 -9.90
N TYR A 141 -9.83 4.33 -9.06
CA TYR A 141 -9.23 3.03 -9.39
C TYR A 141 -10.19 1.87 -9.13
N GLU A 142 -11.05 1.96 -8.11
CA GLU A 142 -12.10 0.97 -7.85
C GLU A 142 -13.07 0.83 -9.03
N TYR A 143 -13.43 1.95 -9.66
CA TYR A 143 -14.30 1.91 -10.84
C TYR A 143 -13.65 1.17 -12.00
N GLU A 144 -12.35 1.37 -12.20
CA GLU A 144 -11.63 0.75 -13.29
C GLU A 144 -11.47 -0.75 -13.02
N ILE A 145 -10.77 -1.17 -11.96
CA ILE A 145 -10.49 -2.59 -11.68
C ILE A 145 -11.77 -3.45 -11.52
N HIS A 146 -12.83 -2.96 -10.87
CA HIS A 146 -14.04 -3.76 -10.67
C HIS A 146 -14.98 -3.82 -11.88
N HIS A 147 -14.85 -2.92 -12.86
CA HIS A 147 -15.70 -2.96 -14.06
C HIS A 147 -15.08 -3.72 -15.23
N TRP A 148 -13.75 -3.91 -15.27
CA TRP A 148 -13.11 -4.71 -16.33
C TRP A 148 -12.74 -6.15 -15.93
N GLU A 149 -12.76 -6.52 -14.64
CA GLU A 149 -12.51 -7.88 -14.14
C GLU A 149 -13.75 -8.82 -14.12
N LYS A 150 -14.75 -8.61 -15.00
CA LYS A 150 -15.94 -9.48 -15.10
C LYS A 150 -15.87 -10.48 -16.26
#